data_AF-A0A0Q8X5K1-F1
#
_entry.id   AF-A0A0Q8X5K1-F1
#
_cell.length_a   1.000
_cell.length_b   1.000
_cell.length_c   1.000
_cell.angle_alpha   90.00
_cell.angle_beta   90.00
_cell.angle_gamma   90.00
#
_symmetry.space_group_name_H-M   'P 1'
#
loop_
_entity.id
_entity.type
_entity.pdbx_description
1 polymer ?
#
loop_
_entity_poly.entity_id
_entity_poly.type
_entity_poly.pdbx_seq_one_letter_code
_entity_poly.pdbx_strand_id
1 'polypeptide(L)'
;MLTSGLVSSWRDRLVAGIVVALFLVPAVILLAGPKPSRFGFQMYSGYGMVSASWEDRSGGRHEVELTDHVANDRAEVDWTETLPEQLCPRFPDAVEVQVRRTQPGTDQVRTVSC
;
A
#
# COMPACT_ATOMS: atom_id res chain seq x y z
N MET A 1 47.46 9.19 -15.80
CA MET A 1 48.04 7.82 -15.87
C MET A 1 47.48 7.05 -14.68
N LEU A 2 46.51 6.17 -14.92
CA LEU A 2 45.88 5.34 -13.90
C LEU A 2 46.91 4.32 -13.40
N THR A 3 47.26 4.40 -12.12
CA THR A 3 48.27 3.58 -11.45
C THR A 3 47.88 2.10 -11.45
N SER A 4 48.56 1.32 -12.29
CA SER A 4 48.50 -0.14 -12.41
C SER A 4 49.15 -0.85 -11.20
N GLY A 5 48.63 -0.63 -9.99
CA GLY A 5 49.24 -1.17 -8.77
C GLY A 5 48.26 -1.60 -7.66
N LEU A 6 46.95 -1.61 -7.92
CA LEU A 6 45.94 -1.73 -6.86
C LEU A 6 45.60 -3.17 -6.42
N VAL A 7 46.19 -4.20 -7.03
CA VAL A 7 45.84 -5.61 -6.73
C VAL A 7 47.07 -6.52 -6.78
N SER A 8 48.10 -6.22 -5.96
CA SER A 8 49.35 -7.01 -5.97
C SER A 8 49.32 -8.18 -4.99
N SER A 9 48.59 -8.07 -3.87
CA SER A 9 48.52 -9.12 -2.85
C SER A 9 47.26 -9.98 -2.96
N TRP A 10 47.33 -11.21 -2.44
CA TRP A 10 46.17 -12.11 -2.36
C TRP A 10 45.04 -11.52 -1.51
N ARG A 11 45.36 -10.67 -0.53
CA ARG A 11 44.40 -9.96 0.31
C ARG A 11 43.63 -8.92 -0.50
N ASP A 12 44.32 -8.17 -1.35
CA ASP A 12 43.68 -7.15 -2.20
C ASP A 12 42.72 -7.81 -3.20
N ARG A 13 43.11 -8.97 -3.75
CA ARG A 13 42.24 -9.78 -4.63
C ARG A 13 41.00 -10.26 -3.90
N LEU A 14 41.16 -10.72 -2.66
CA LEU A 14 40.05 -11.20 -1.83
C LEU A 14 39.09 -10.06 -1.48
N VAL A 15 39.61 -8.91 -1.07
CA VAL A 15 38.80 -7.72 -0.76
C VAL A 15 38.07 -7.22 -2.00
N ALA A 16 38.75 -7.10 -3.15
CA ALA A 16 38.13 -6.72 -4.40
C ALA A 16 37.01 -7.71 -4.80
N GLY A 17 37.24 -9.01 -4.62
CA GLY A 17 36.23 -10.05 -4.86
C GLY A 17 35.00 -9.90 -3.97
N ILE A 18 35.17 -9.62 -2.68
CA ILE A 18 34.05 -9.37 -1.75
C ILE A 18 33.27 -8.13 -2.17
N VAL A 19 33.96 -7.02 -2.46
CA VAL A 19 33.32 -5.78 -2.90
C VAL A 19 32.51 -6.02 -4.16
N VAL A 20 33.07 -6.72 -5.16
CA VAL A 20 32.33 -7.08 -6.38
C VAL A 20 31.12 -7.95 -6.03
N ALA A 21 31.27 -8.97 -5.18
CA ALA A 21 30.18 -9.85 -4.80
C ALA A 21 29.03 -9.12 -4.08
N LEU A 22 29.33 -8.12 -3.25
CA LEU A 22 28.33 -7.31 -2.55
C LEU A 22 27.37 -6.58 -3.49
N PHE A 23 27.83 -6.19 -4.68
CA PHE A 23 26.97 -5.53 -5.68
C PHE A 23 26.43 -6.51 -6.72
N LEU A 24 27.23 -7.49 -7.10
CA LEU A 24 26.90 -8.43 -8.16
C LEU A 24 25.81 -9.42 -7.72
N VAL A 25 25.84 -9.89 -6.46
CA VAL A 25 24.82 -10.82 -5.95
C VAL A 25 23.41 -10.16 -5.91
N PRO A 26 23.21 -8.96 -5.32
CA PRO A 26 21.91 -8.29 -5.38
C PRO A 26 21.45 -7.97 -6.81
N ALA A 27 22.37 -7.56 -7.70
CA ALA A 27 22.04 -7.27 -9.09
C ALA A 27 21.53 -8.52 -9.83
N VAL A 28 22.17 -9.67 -9.63
CA VAL A 28 21.72 -10.95 -10.21
C VAL A 28 20.37 -11.37 -9.65
N ILE A 29 20.15 -11.24 -8.34
CA ILE A 29 18.85 -11.55 -7.71
C ILE A 29 17.75 -10.62 -8.27
N LEU A 30 18.06 -9.33 -8.46
CA LEU A 30 17.10 -8.36 -8.98
C LEU A 30 16.74 -8.59 -10.45
N LEU A 31 17.71 -9.00 -11.28
CA LEU A 31 17.53 -9.15 -12.73
C LEU A 31 17.10 -10.55 -13.17
N ALA A 32 17.59 -11.59 -12.49
CA ALA A 32 17.42 -12.99 -12.88
C ALA A 32 16.91 -13.87 -11.73
N GLY A 33 16.74 -13.32 -10.52
CA GLY A 33 16.15 -14.05 -9.40
C GLY A 33 14.66 -14.31 -9.61
N PRO A 34 14.08 -15.24 -8.84
CA PRO A 34 12.64 -15.43 -8.82
C PRO A 34 11.99 -14.10 -8.43
N LYS A 35 10.96 -13.68 -9.18
CA LYS A 35 10.12 -12.55 -8.78
C LYS A 35 9.70 -12.78 -7.32
N PRO A 36 9.76 -11.76 -6.45
CA PRO A 36 9.43 -11.93 -5.04
C PRO A 36 8.11 -12.67 -4.92
N SER A 37 8.17 -13.87 -4.33
CA SER A 37 6.97 -14.65 -4.07
C SER A 37 6.09 -13.79 -3.18
N ARG A 38 4.83 -13.61 -3.56
CA ARG A 38 3.82 -13.03 -2.67
C ARG A 38 3.75 -13.96 -1.46
N PHE A 39 4.47 -13.65 -0.39
CA PHE A 39 4.40 -14.40 0.85
C PHE A 39 3.00 -14.21 1.38
N GLY A 40 2.17 -15.23 1.16
CA GLY A 40 0.77 -15.25 1.56
C GLY A 40 0.64 -14.91 3.04
N PHE A 41 -0.40 -14.13 3.33
CA PHE A 41 -0.99 -13.94 4.66
C PHE A 41 -0.19 -13.11 5.69
N GLN A 42 1.13 -12.94 5.58
CA GLN A 42 1.92 -12.14 6.56
C GLN A 42 2.51 -10.82 6.03
N MET A 43 2.38 -10.51 4.74
CA MET A 43 2.78 -9.21 4.17
C MET A 43 1.59 -8.26 3.92
N TYR A 44 0.36 -8.71 4.21
CA TYR A 44 -0.90 -7.96 4.04
C TYR A 44 -1.22 -7.09 5.26
N SER A 45 -0.30 -6.21 5.64
CA SER A 45 -0.64 -5.06 6.45
C SER A 45 -0.31 -3.82 5.64
N GLY A 46 -1.32 -3.27 4.94
CA GLY A 46 -1.28 -1.86 4.55
C GLY A 46 -1.14 -1.52 3.07
N TYR A 47 -1.38 -2.45 2.14
CA TYR A 47 -1.51 -2.07 0.72
C TYR A 47 -2.97 -1.78 0.37
N GLY A 48 -3.43 -0.60 0.77
CA GLY A 48 -4.73 -0.06 0.38
C GLY A 48 -5.21 1.02 1.34
N MET A 49 -6.20 1.80 0.91
CA MET A 49 -6.84 2.83 1.72
C MET A 49 -8.35 2.68 1.65
N VAL A 50 -9.02 2.97 2.75
CA VAL A 50 -10.48 3.09 2.83
C VAL A 50 -10.77 4.51 3.26
N SER A 51 -11.68 5.18 2.56
CA SER A 51 -12.14 6.52 2.92
C SER A 51 -13.64 6.58 2.78
N ALA A 52 -14.30 7.30 3.67
CA ALA A 52 -15.72 7.57 3.57
C ALA A 52 -15.98 9.07 3.59
N SER A 53 -17.01 9.49 2.88
CA SER A 53 -17.48 10.87 2.86
C SER A 53 -18.99 10.88 2.73
N TRP A 54 -19.63 11.92 3.23
CA TRP A 54 -21.06 12.15 3.03
C TRP A 54 -21.30 13.54 2.43
N GLU A 55 -22.41 13.68 1.73
CA GLU A 55 -22.84 14.93 1.11
C GLU A 55 -24.12 15.43 1.78
N ASP A 56 -24.13 16.71 2.15
CA ASP A 56 -25.29 17.38 2.73
C ASP A 56 -26.27 17.89 1.65
N ARG A 57 -27.46 18.36 2.08
CA ARG A 57 -28.48 18.91 1.17
C ARG A 57 -28.06 20.18 0.43
N SER A 58 -27.02 20.86 0.89
CA SER A 58 -26.44 22.03 0.22
C SER A 58 -25.36 21.68 -0.80
N GLY A 59 -25.05 20.38 -0.96
CA GLY A 59 -23.98 19.87 -1.83
C GLY A 59 -22.59 19.95 -1.18
N GLY A 60 -22.52 20.21 0.13
CA GLY A 60 -21.28 20.19 0.88
C GLY A 60 -20.83 18.76 1.14
N ARG A 61 -19.61 18.42 0.71
CA ARG A 61 -19.00 17.11 0.98
C ARG A 61 -18.13 17.16 2.24
N HIS A 62 -18.38 16.23 3.14
CA HIS A 62 -17.72 16.09 4.43
C HIS A 62 -17.00 14.75 4.51
N GLU A 63 -15.77 14.75 4.99
CA GLU A 63 -15.01 13.52 5.19
C GLU A 63 -15.41 12.86 6.52
N VAL A 64 -15.44 11.53 6.52
CA VAL A 64 -15.76 10.71 7.69
C VAL A 64 -14.47 10.19 8.29
N GLU A 65 -14.24 10.50 9.56
CA GLU A 65 -13.18 9.88 10.34
C GLU A 65 -13.58 8.44 10.68
N LEU A 66 -13.08 7.48 9.88
CA LEU A 66 -13.48 6.07 9.99
C LEU A 66 -13.12 5.47 11.35
N THR A 67 -12.07 5.95 11.99
CA THR A 67 -11.61 5.46 13.30
C THR A 67 -12.63 5.66 14.41
N ASP A 68 -13.56 6.62 14.27
CA ASP A 68 -14.66 6.85 15.22
C ASP A 68 -15.87 5.92 14.98
N HIS A 69 -15.87 5.19 13.87
CA HIS A 69 -17.06 4.49 13.36
C HIS A 69 -16.86 2.99 13.15
N VAL A 70 -15.62 2.55 12.96
CA VAL A 70 -15.23 1.14 12.84
C VAL A 70 -14.04 0.87 13.75
N ALA A 71 -14.00 -0.32 14.34
CA ALA A 71 -12.89 -0.70 15.24
C ALA A 71 -11.55 -0.82 14.49
N ASN A 72 -11.59 -1.05 13.18
CA ASN A 72 -10.42 -1.13 12.32
C ASN A 72 -10.84 -0.91 10.85
N ASP A 73 -10.14 -0.05 10.12
CA ASP A 73 -10.40 0.37 8.74
C ASP A 73 -9.62 -0.46 7.70
N ARG A 74 -9.34 -1.73 8.01
CA ARG A 74 -8.57 -2.66 7.18
C ARG A 74 -9.00 -2.65 5.72
N ALA A 75 -8.07 -2.34 4.82
CA ALA A 75 -8.31 -2.32 3.38
C ALA A 75 -8.62 -3.71 2.80
N GLU A 76 -8.30 -4.81 3.50
CA GLU A 76 -8.61 -6.17 3.06
C GLU A 76 -10.10 -6.53 3.19
N VAL A 77 -10.82 -5.84 4.08
CA VAL A 77 -12.27 -6.00 4.24
C VAL A 77 -12.98 -5.18 3.16
N ASP A 78 -14.02 -5.75 2.56
CA ASP A 78 -14.86 -5.03 1.60
C ASP A 78 -15.88 -4.14 2.32
N TRP A 79 -15.43 -2.97 2.75
CA TRP A 79 -16.29 -1.98 3.39
C TRP A 79 -17.34 -1.39 2.46
N THR A 80 -17.13 -1.45 1.13
CA THR A 80 -18.09 -0.91 0.18
C THR A 80 -19.41 -1.69 0.21
N GLU A 81 -19.40 -2.94 0.66
CA GLU A 81 -20.61 -3.79 0.73
C GLU A 81 -21.61 -3.41 1.83
N THR A 82 -21.14 -2.84 2.94
CA THR A 82 -22.00 -2.69 4.15
C THR A 82 -21.85 -1.35 4.87
N LEU A 83 -20.72 -0.67 4.70
CA LEU A 83 -20.44 0.57 5.42
C LEU A 83 -21.33 1.74 4.98
N PRO A 84 -21.64 1.96 3.69
CA PRO A 84 -22.49 3.08 3.27
C PRO A 84 -23.85 3.10 3.98
N GLU A 85 -24.54 1.96 4.04
CA GLU A 85 -25.86 1.83 4.67
C GLU A 85 -25.79 2.02 6.19
N GLN A 86 -24.68 1.61 6.83
CA GLN A 86 -24.48 1.78 8.26
C GLN A 86 -24.14 3.22 8.67
N LEU A 87 -23.58 4.00 7.75
CA LEU A 87 -23.22 5.41 8.00
C LEU A 87 -24.42 6.34 7.82
N CYS A 88 -25.36 6.07 6.92
CA CYS A 88 -26.57 6.90 6.74
C CYS A 88 -27.29 7.26 8.06
N PRO A 89 -27.64 6.32 8.96
CA PRO A 89 -28.33 6.66 10.21
C PRO A 89 -27.47 7.46 11.21
N ARG A 90 -26.15 7.54 11.00
CA ARG A 90 -25.22 8.32 11.85
C ARG A 90 -25.12 9.78 11.42
N PHE A 91 -25.48 10.10 10.18
CA PHE A 91 -25.42 11.44 9.61
C PHE A 91 -26.82 11.88 9.14
N PRO A 92 -27.66 12.46 10.03
CA PRO A 92 -29.05 12.79 9.72
C PRO A 92 -29.22 13.87 8.63
N ASP A 93 -28.17 14.65 8.37
CA ASP A 93 -28.15 15.67 7.32
C ASP A 93 -27.56 15.16 5.99
N ALA A 94 -27.07 13.93 5.94
CA ALA A 94 -26.55 13.32 4.72
C ALA A 94 -27.69 12.97 3.76
N VAL A 95 -27.50 13.30 2.48
CA VAL A 95 -28.32 12.86 1.35
C VAL A 95 -27.64 11.72 0.61
N GLU A 96 -26.32 11.67 0.68
CA GLU A 96 -25.51 10.67 0.02
C GLU A 96 -24.33 10.30 0.91
N VAL A 97 -24.04 9.00 1.01
CA VAL A 97 -22.80 8.49 1.60
C VAL A 97 -22.02 7.74 0.53
N GLN A 98 -20.74 8.06 0.43
CA GLN A 98 -19.78 7.40 -0.44
C GLN A 98 -18.70 6.72 0.40
N VAL A 99 -18.43 5.46 0.10
CA VAL A 99 -17.30 4.71 0.63
C VAL A 99 -16.42 4.30 -0.55
N ARG A 100 -15.14 4.64 -0.46
CA ARG A 100 -14.12 4.28 -1.44
C ARG A 100 -13.08 3.39 -0.81
N ARG A 101 -12.68 2.37 -1.56
CA ARG A 101 -11.64 1.42 -1.19
C ARG A 101 -10.67 1.30 -2.35
N THR A 102 -9.42 1.64 -2.10
CA THR A 102 -8.36 1.55 -3.10
C THR A 102 -7.37 0.46 -2.69
N GLN A 103 -7.09 -0.46 -3.61
CA GLN A 103 -6.10 -1.53 -3.50
C GLN A 103 -5.16 -1.50 -4.72
N PRO A 104 -3.97 -2.13 -4.65
CA PRO A 104 -3.10 -2.25 -5.82
C PRO A 104 -3.80 -2.89 -7.01
N GLY A 105 -4.10 -2.08 -8.04
CA GLY A 105 -4.78 -2.52 -9.26
C GLY A 105 -6.30 -2.58 -9.18
N THR A 106 -6.93 -2.11 -8.10
CA THR A 106 -8.40 -2.06 -8.00
C THR A 106 -8.85 -0.84 -7.19
N ASP A 107 -9.84 -0.12 -7.70
CA ASP A 107 -10.46 1.01 -7.00
C ASP A 107 -11.97 0.81 -7.02
N GLN A 108 -12.55 0.63 -5.84
CA GLN A 108 -13.96 0.36 -5.64
C GLN A 108 -14.60 1.56 -4.97
N VAL A 109 -15.73 2.01 -5.50
CA VAL A 109 -16.52 3.08 -4.92
C VAL A 109 -17.95 2.59 -4.85
N ARG A 110 -18.55 2.72 -3.68
CA ARG A 110 -20.00 2.55 -3.52
C ARG A 110 -20.59 3.80 -2.91
N THR A 111 -21.67 4.23 -3.53
CA THR A 111 -22.46 5.37 -3.11
C THR A 111 -23.88 4.89 -2.81
N VAL A 112 -24.45 5.36 -1.70
CA VAL A 112 -25.83 5.08 -1.29
C VAL A 112 -26.51 6.38 -0.92
N SER A 113 -27.74 6.55 -1.39
CA SER A 113 -28.60 7.65 -0.97
C SER A 113 -29.18 7.37 0.40
N CYS A 114 -29.08 8.36 1.28
CA CYS A 114 -29.81 8.46 2.52
C CYS A 114 -31.05 9.35 2.27
#